data_AF-A0A1Y2DUP2-F1
#
_entry.id   AF-A0A1Y2DUP2-F1
#
_cell.length_a   1.000
_cell.length_b   1.000
_cell.length_c   1.000
_cell.angle_alpha   90.00
_cell.angle_beta   90.00
_cell.angle_gamma   90.00
#
_symmetry.space_group_name_H-M   'P 1'
#
loop_
_entity.id
_entity.type
_entity.pdbx_description
1 polymer ?
#
loop_
_entity_poly.entity_id
_entity_poly.type
_entity_poly.pdbx_seq_one_letter_code
_entity_poly.pdbx_strand_id
1 'polypeptide(L)' 'IKRPPNAFIIFRSHCCAPDQQLSELGITDHRHISRIVSHLWKSLKPAEKAYWEQKAQQKKDEHAAAHPDYRYKP' A
#
# COMPACT_ATOMS: atom_id res chain seq x y z
N ILE A 1 -2.60 -10.57 -14.42
CA ILE A 1 -2.96 -10.52 -12.99
C ILE A 1 -2.06 -9.49 -12.32
N LYS A 2 -2.64 -8.51 -11.61
CA LYS A 2 -1.86 -7.46 -10.93
C LYS A 2 -1.16 -8.05 -9.71
N ARG A 3 0.00 -7.51 -9.35
CA ARG A 3 0.74 -7.95 -8.16
C ARG A 3 -0.09 -7.73 -6.89
N PRO A 4 -0.04 -8.65 -5.91
CA PRO A 4 -0.60 -8.37 -4.60
C PRO A 4 0.14 -7.19 -3.95
N PRO A 5 -0.58 -6.24 -3.33
CA PRO A 5 0.04 -5.09 -2.68
C PRO A 5 0.81 -5.53 -1.42
N ASN A 6 1.99 -4.94 -1.19
CA ASN A 6 2.73 -5.13 0.06
C ASN A 6 2.21 -4.17 1.16
N ALA A 7 2.73 -4.31 2.39
CA ALA A 7 2.29 -3.54 3.55
C ALA A 7 2.37 -2.01 3.32
N PHE A 8 3.44 -1.54 2.68
CA PHE A 8 3.61 -0.12 2.35
C PHE A 8 2.60 0.36 1.31
N ILE A 9 2.29 -0.44 0.28
CA ILE A 9 1.29 -0.09 -0.73
C ILE A 9 -0.11 -0.02 -0.12
N ILE A 10 -0.44 -0.94 0.79
CA ILE A 10 -1.71 -0.91 1.54
C ILE A 10 -1.76 0.34 2.43
N PHE A 11 -0.69 0.63 3.17
CA PHE A 11 -0.59 1.81 4.02
C PHE A 11 -0.71 3.10 3.22
N ARG A 12 0.02 3.23 2.11
CA ARG A 12 -0.08 4.38 1.20
C ARG A 12 -1.49 4.51 0.66
N SER A 13 -2.10 3.41 0.22
CA SER A 13 -3.47 3.44 -0.26
C SER A 13 -4.46 3.82 0.83
N HIS A 14 -4.16 3.60 2.10
CA HIS A 14 -4.99 4.03 3.22
C HIS A 14 -4.78 5.53 3.53
N CYS A 15 -3.54 6.00 3.57
CA CYS A 15 -3.21 7.41 3.77
C CYS A 15 -3.65 8.30 2.61
N CYS A 16 -3.65 7.76 1.40
CA CYS A 16 -4.05 8.41 0.15
C CYS A 16 -5.37 7.86 -0.38
N ALA A 17 -6.13 7.07 0.39
CA ALA A 17 -7.48 6.65 0.04
C ALA A 17 -8.39 7.84 -0.31
N PRO A 18 -8.27 9.01 0.36
CA PRO A 18 -8.95 10.21 -0.09
C PRO A 18 -8.18 10.91 -1.23
N ASP A 19 -7.69 10.16 -2.22
CA ASP A 19 -7.09 10.72 -3.45
C ASP A 19 -8.09 11.67 -4.13
N GLN A 20 -9.40 11.41 -3.94
CA GLN A 20 -10.48 12.32 -4.29
C GLN A 20 -10.37 13.68 -3.58
N GLN A 21 -10.08 13.73 -2.28
CA GLN A 21 -9.89 15.00 -1.56
C GLN A 21 -8.56 15.69 -1.91
N LEU A 22 -7.49 14.93 -2.19
CA LEU A 22 -6.20 15.49 -2.62
C LEU A 22 -6.27 16.08 -4.04
N SER A 23 -7.06 15.45 -4.92
CA SER A 23 -7.38 15.98 -6.24
C SER A 23 -8.24 17.24 -6.18
N GLU A 24 -9.20 17.31 -5.24
CA GLU A 24 -9.99 18.53 -4.95
C GLU A 24 -9.12 19.68 -4.43
N LEU A 25 -8.05 19.37 -3.69
CA LEU A 25 -7.08 20.34 -3.17
C LEU A 25 -5.97 20.72 -4.18
N GLY A 26 -6.05 20.22 -5.42
CA GLY A 26 -5.05 20.51 -6.46
C GLY A 26 -3.68 19.89 -6.22
N ILE A 27 -3.56 18.96 -5.25
CA ILE A 27 -2.31 18.24 -4.97
C ILE A 27 -2.19 17.08 -5.97
N THR A 28 -1.80 17.42 -7.19
CA THR A 28 -1.53 16.47 -8.27
C THR A 28 -0.12 15.86 -8.22
N ASP A 29 0.78 16.43 -7.40
CA ASP A 29 2.16 15.93 -7.29
C ASP A 29 2.29 14.75 -6.32
N HIS A 30 2.03 13.55 -6.86
CA HIS A 30 2.20 12.29 -6.14
C HIS A 30 3.65 12.02 -5.67
N ARG A 31 4.66 12.77 -6.14
CA ARG A 31 6.05 12.65 -5.66
C ARG A 31 6.18 13.17 -4.23
N HIS A 32 5.54 14.29 -3.91
CA HIS A 32 5.53 14.84 -2.55
C HIS A 32 4.78 13.93 -1.58
N ILE A 33 3.61 13.43 -2.02
CA ILE A 33 2.81 12.47 -1.24
C ILE A 33 3.64 11.23 -0.92
N SER A 34 4.33 10.66 -1.91
CA SER A 34 5.17 9.48 -1.70
C SER A 34 6.31 9.73 -0.70
N ARG A 35 6.92 10.92 -0.72
CA ARG A 35 7.97 11.30 0.25
C ARG A 35 7.43 11.41 1.69
N ILE A 36 6.24 12.01 1.85
CA ILE A 36 5.58 12.19 3.15
C ILE A 36 5.17 10.83 3.72
N VAL A 37 4.47 10.01 2.92
CA VAL A 37 4.03 8.67 3.32
C VAL A 37 5.21 7.77 3.64
N SER A 38 6.32 7.88 2.92
CA SER A 38 7.55 7.14 3.24
C SER A 38 8.14 7.55 4.60
N HIS A 39 8.08 8.84 4.97
CA HIS A 39 8.49 9.29 6.30
C HIS A 39 7.54 8.77 7.38
N LEU A 40 6.23 8.90 7.18
CA LEU A 40 5.22 8.39 8.11
C LEU A 40 5.39 6.89 8.34
N TRP A 41 5.56 6.13 7.26
CA TRP A 41 5.82 4.69 7.33
C TRP A 41 7.05 4.37 8.17
N LYS A 42 8.16 5.10 7.99
CA LYS A 42 9.36 4.91 8.80
C LYS A 42 9.11 5.21 10.28
N SER A 43 8.35 6.27 10.56
CA SER A 43 8.00 6.71 11.92
C SER A 43 6.91 5.88 12.61
N LEU A 44 6.21 4.98 11.91
CA LEU A 44 5.22 4.10 12.53
C LEU A 44 5.85 3.20 13.60
N LYS A 45 5.07 2.96 14.65
CA LYS A 45 5.45 2.02 15.71
C LYS A 45 5.53 0.59 15.15
N PRO A 46 6.37 -0.29 15.73
CA PRO A 46 6.47 -1.68 15.29
C PRO A 46 5.12 -2.42 15.29
N ALA A 47 4.26 -2.15 16.29
CA ALA A 47 2.93 -2.75 16.37
C ALA A 47 2.01 -2.34 15.21
N GLU A 48 2.09 -1.08 14.76
CA GLU A 48 1.30 -0.60 13.62
C GLU A 48 1.85 -1.16 12.31
N LYS A 49 3.17 -1.24 12.16
CA LYS A 49 3.79 -1.91 10.99
C LYS A 49 3.35 -3.37 10.91
N ALA A 50 3.35 -4.09 12.03
CA ALA A 50 2.91 -5.49 12.09
C ALA A 50 1.45 -5.65 11.64
N TYR A 51 0.56 -4.72 11.99
CA TYR A 51 -0.82 -4.72 11.49
C TYR A 51 -0.90 -4.63 9.95
N TRP A 52 -0.11 -3.74 9.34
CA TRP A 52 -0.06 -3.60 7.88
C TRP A 52 0.60 -4.80 7.19
N GLU A 53 1.62 -5.39 7.82
CA GLU A 53 2.27 -6.62 7.35
C GLU A 53 1.32 -7.81 7.38
N GLN A 54 0.53 -7.96 8.44
CA GLN A 54 -0.49 -9.00 8.54
C GLN A 54 -1.54 -8.84 7.43
N LYS A 55 -2.01 -7.62 7.18
CA LYS A 55 -2.92 -7.34 6.05
C LYS A 55 -2.30 -7.67 4.69
N ALA A 56 -1.03 -7.34 4.50
CA ALA A 56 -0.31 -7.65 3.26
C ALA A 56 -0.16 -9.16 3.06
N GLN A 57 0.12 -9.89 4.14
CA GLN A 57 0.22 -11.34 4.12
C GLN A 57 -1.13 -11.96 3.75
N GLN A 58 -2.23 -11.53 4.39
CA GLN A 58 -3.58 -11.97 4.02
C GLN A 58 -3.89 -11.71 2.54
N LYS A 59 -3.57 -10.53 2.02
CA LYS A 59 -3.79 -10.19 0.60
C LYS A 59 -2.94 -11.02 -0.36
N LYS A 60 -1.71 -11.36 0.04
CA LYS A 60 -0.84 -12.25 -0.71
C LYS A 60 -1.40 -13.66 -0.75
N ASP A 61 -1.93 -14.16 0.37
CA ASP A 61 -2.51 -15.49 0.48
C ASP A 61 -3.83 -15.59 -0.31
N GLU A 62 -4.71 -14.58 -0.19
CA GLU A 62 -5.91 -14.44 -1.03
C GLU A 62 -5.56 -14.45 -2.52
N HIS A 63 -4.54 -13.69 -2.92
CA HIS A 63 -4.09 -13.65 -4.30
C HIS A 63 -3.52 -14.98 -4.77
N ALA A 64 -2.73 -15.66 -3.94
CA ALA A 64 -2.17 -16.97 -4.27
C ALA A 64 -3.26 -18.04 -4.42
N ALA A 65 -4.27 -18.01 -3.55
CA ALA A 65 -5.43 -18.91 -3.62
C ALA A 65 -6.30 -18.62 -4.86
N ALA A 66 -6.53 -17.35 -5.19
CA ALA A 66 -7.30 -16.95 -6.36
C ALA A 66 -6.55 -17.17 -7.69
N HIS A 67 -5.22 -17.15 -7.66
CA HIS A 67 -4.36 -17.27 -8.83
C HIS A 67 -3.20 -18.23 -8.57
N PRO A 68 -3.46 -19.55 -8.51
CA PRO A 68 -2.43 -20.55 -8.21
C PRO A 68 -1.31 -20.60 -9.26
N ASP A 69 -1.63 -20.32 -10.53
CA ASP A 69 -0.66 -20.27 -11.63
C ASP A 69 0.07 -18.91 -11.75
N TYR A 70 -0.16 -17.99 -10.81
CA TYR A 70 0.46 -16.69 -10.88
C TYR A 70 1.97 -16.77 -10.60
N ARG A 71 2.75 -16.41 -11.62
CA ARG A 71 4.20 -16.22 -11.51
C ARG A 71 4.56 -14.80 -11.91
N TYR A 72 5.29 -14.11 -11.03
CA TYR A 72 5.82 -12.79 -11.35
C TYR A 72 6.83 -12.89 -12.50
N LYS A 73 6.58 -12.14 -13.57
CA LYS A 73 7.52 -11.92 -14.68
C LYS A 73 7.81 -10.42 -14.72
N PRO A 74 9.03 -9.99 -14.37
CA PRO A 74 9.43 -8.58 -14.37
C PRO A 74 9.46 -8.00 -15.79
#